data_AF-A0A0P1EAU3-F1
#
_entry.id   AF-A0A0P1EAU3-F1
#
_cell.length_a   1.000
_cell.length_b   1.000
_cell.length_c   1.000
_cell.angle_alpha   90.00
_cell.angle_beta   90.00
_cell.angle_gamma   90.00
#
_symmetry.space_group_name_H-M   'P 1'
#
loop_
_entity.id
_entity.type
_entity.pdbx_description
1 polymer ?
#
loop_
_entity_poly.entity_id
_entity_poly.type
_entity_poly.pdbx_seq_one_letter_code
_entity_poly.pdbx_strand_id
1 'polypeptide(L)'
;MRLPLFLFVLSICGLFATLFQPALFNWAMVAGLCTIASAILLLGKWLRRSKAPENWAVVDGSNILHWREGIPDIATVREVVDALTASGLTPGVVFDANVGYKISDRYMNDKTLASLLGLPVDHVMVAPKGTPADPLVLQVARDLSATIVTNDRFRDWVDDYSDVLQAKELVQGGYRNGALWLAL
;
A
#
# COMPACT_ATOMS: atom_id res chain seq x y z
N MET A 1 19.69 1.14 -5.20
CA MET A 1 20.73 0.76 -4.21
C MET A 1 22.14 1.17 -4.63
N ARG A 2 22.41 1.29 -5.94
CA ARG A 2 23.77 1.50 -6.48
C ARG A 2 24.32 2.90 -6.20
N LEU A 3 23.52 3.96 -6.35
CA LEU A 3 23.99 5.35 -6.24
C LEU A 3 24.51 5.77 -4.84
N PRO A 4 23.76 5.63 -3.73
CA PRO A 4 24.26 6.04 -2.41
C PRO A 4 25.42 5.18 -1.91
N LEU A 5 25.43 3.88 -2.29
CA LEU A 5 26.55 2.98 -2.00
C LEU A 5 27.81 3.40 -2.79
N PHE A 6 27.65 3.73 -4.07
CA PHE A 6 28.74 4.22 -4.90
C PHE A 6 29.31 5.53 -4.38
N LEU A 7 28.46 6.48 -3.98
CA LEU A 7 28.88 7.74 -3.37
C LEU A 7 29.63 7.52 -2.05
N PHE A 8 29.18 6.59 -1.20
CA PHE A 8 29.85 6.24 0.06
C PHE A 8 31.23 5.61 -0.17
N VAL A 9 31.34 4.66 -1.10
CA VAL A 9 32.64 4.04 -1.45
C VAL A 9 33.59 5.07 -2.05
N LEU A 10 33.10 5.89 -2.98
CA LEU A 10 33.88 6.94 -3.64
C LEU A 10 34.38 7.99 -2.63
N SER A 11 33.54 8.38 -1.66
CA SER A 11 33.90 9.39 -0.67
C SER A 11 34.92 8.87 0.36
N ILE A 12 34.84 7.58 0.75
CA ILE A 12 35.85 6.92 1.58
C ILE A 12 37.18 6.82 0.84
N CYS A 13 37.17 6.42 -0.44
CA CYS A 13 38.38 6.39 -1.26
C CYS A 13 39.00 7.79 -1.40
N GLY A 14 38.19 8.84 -1.57
CA GLY A 14 38.64 10.23 -1.61
C GLY A 14 39.30 10.68 -0.30
N LEU A 15 38.67 10.39 0.85
CA LEU A 15 39.25 10.63 2.18
C LEU A 15 40.59 9.92 2.35
N PHE A 16 40.67 8.65 1.95
CA PHE A 16 41.91 7.88 2.05
C PHE A 16 43.02 8.47 1.18
N ALA A 17 42.70 8.91 -0.04
CA ALA A 17 43.67 9.58 -0.93
C ALA A 17 44.23 10.89 -0.34
N THR A 18 43.44 11.64 0.44
CA THR A 18 43.92 12.86 1.11
C THR A 18 45.01 12.62 2.16
N LEU A 19 45.10 11.40 2.72
CA LEU A 19 46.12 11.03 3.69
C LEU A 19 47.50 10.83 3.04
N PHE A 20 47.55 10.47 1.76
CA PHE A 20 48.79 10.21 1.02
C PHE A 20 49.24 11.40 0.16
N GLN A 21 48.37 12.37 -0.10
CA GLN A 21 48.70 13.55 -0.88
C GLN A 21 48.30 14.84 -0.15
N PRO A 22 49.29 15.59 0.38
CA PRO A 22 49.05 16.87 1.06
C PRO A 22 48.30 17.91 0.21
N ALA A 23 48.46 17.84 -1.12
CA ALA A 23 47.76 18.72 -2.07
C ALA A 23 46.23 18.51 -2.09
N LEU A 24 45.74 17.37 -1.62
CA LEU A 24 44.31 17.04 -1.61
C LEU A 24 43.63 17.36 -0.27
N PHE A 25 44.36 17.89 0.72
CA PHE A 25 43.84 18.15 2.06
C PHE A 25 42.60 19.06 2.07
N ASN A 26 42.54 20.06 1.18
CA ASN A 26 41.37 20.95 1.05
C ASN A 26 40.08 20.21 0.64
N TRP A 27 40.19 19.06 -0.02
CA TRP A 27 39.06 18.23 -0.44
C TRP A 27 38.60 17.25 0.65
N ALA A 28 39.39 17.07 1.72
CA ALA A 28 39.07 16.14 2.81
C ALA A 28 37.75 16.50 3.51
N MET A 29 37.46 17.80 3.65
CA MET A 29 36.23 18.28 4.28
C MET A 29 35.00 17.95 3.43
N VAL A 30 35.10 18.10 2.10
CA VAL A 30 34.04 17.73 1.15
C VAL A 30 33.82 16.22 1.15
N ALA A 31 34.89 15.43 1.07
CA ALA A 31 34.82 13.97 1.12
C ALA A 31 34.25 13.46 2.46
N GLY A 32 34.58 14.13 3.57
CA GLY A 32 33.98 13.89 4.89
C GLY A 32 32.47 14.09 4.91
N LEU A 33 31.99 15.24 4.44
CA LEU A 33 30.55 15.54 4.39
C LEU A 33 29.79 14.57 3.48
N CYS A 34 30.35 14.22 2.31
CA CYS A 34 29.75 13.23 1.41
C CYS A 34 29.67 11.83 2.05
N THR A 35 30.67 11.44 2.84
CA THR A 35 30.68 10.16 3.56
C THR A 35 29.60 10.11 4.64
N ILE A 36 29.46 11.18 5.42
CA ILE A 36 28.42 11.29 6.45
C ILE A 36 27.03 11.29 5.81
N ALA A 37 26.82 12.10 4.77
CA ALA A 37 25.52 12.19 4.09
C ALA A 37 25.09 10.86 3.47
N SER A 38 26.00 10.17 2.78
CA SER A 38 25.71 8.85 2.20
C SER A 38 25.53 7.77 3.27
N ALA A 39 26.26 7.82 4.39
CA ALA A 39 26.03 6.95 5.54
C ALA A 39 24.63 7.16 6.15
N ILE A 40 24.19 8.41 6.33
CA ILE A 40 22.83 8.73 6.82
C ILE A 40 21.76 8.18 5.87
N LEU A 41 21.95 8.32 4.55
CA LEU A 41 21.01 7.77 3.57
C LEU A 41 20.96 6.24 3.60
N LEU A 42 22.11 5.58 3.77
CA LEU A 42 22.20 4.12 3.89
C LEU A 42 21.58 3.63 5.22
N LEU A 43 21.85 4.32 6.33
CA LEU A 43 21.33 4.00 7.65
C LEU A 43 19.81 4.23 7.72
N GLY A 44 19.32 5.38 7.23
CA GLY A 44 17.89 5.66 7.16
C GLY A 44 17.15 4.63 6.30
N LYS A 45 17.77 4.15 5.23
CA LYS A 45 17.19 3.07 4.42
C LYS A 45 17.23 1.71 5.14
N TRP A 46 18.29 1.41 5.87
CA TRP A 46 18.41 0.17 6.67
C TRP A 46 17.39 0.15 7.82
N LEU A 47 17.22 1.27 8.51
CA LEU A 47 16.19 1.46 9.54
C LEU A 47 14.77 1.38 8.96
N ARG A 48 14.56 1.87 7.74
CA ARG A 48 13.29 1.72 6.99
C ARG A 48 13.09 0.32 6.39
N ARG A 49 14.10 -0.56 6.43
CA ARG A 49 14.06 -1.91 5.82
C ARG A 49 13.34 -2.94 6.69
N SER A 50 12.75 -2.50 7.81
CA SER A 50 12.21 -3.36 8.87
C SER A 50 10.69 -3.40 8.96
N LYS A 51 9.94 -2.88 7.98
CA LYS A 51 8.58 -3.39 7.80
C LYS A 51 8.73 -4.75 7.12
N ALA A 52 8.34 -5.81 7.83
CA ALA A 52 8.18 -7.14 7.26
C ALA A 52 7.42 -7.05 5.92
N PRO A 53 7.53 -8.02 4.99
CA PRO A 53 6.57 -8.10 3.91
C PRO A 53 5.19 -8.09 4.55
N GLU A 54 4.53 -6.94 4.51
CA GLU A 54 3.19 -6.79 5.06
C GLU A 54 2.32 -7.66 4.16
N ASN A 55 1.67 -8.66 4.73
CA ASN A 55 0.74 -9.50 4.00
C ASN A 55 -0.49 -8.65 3.71
N TRP A 56 -0.36 -7.75 2.73
CA TRP A 56 -1.38 -6.79 2.39
C TRP A 56 -2.59 -7.50 1.80
N ALA A 57 -3.76 -7.05 2.21
CA ALA A 57 -5.03 -7.41 1.60
C ALA A 57 -5.69 -6.12 1.11
N VAL A 58 -5.84 -5.96 -0.20
CA VAL A 58 -6.58 -4.85 -0.79
C VAL A 58 -8.04 -5.25 -0.90
N VAL A 59 -8.88 -4.50 -0.21
CA VAL A 59 -10.32 -4.70 -0.14
C VAL A 59 -11.00 -3.75 -1.12
N ASP A 60 -11.80 -4.31 -2.02
CA ASP A 60 -12.72 -3.55 -2.85
C ASP A 60 -13.95 -3.16 -2.01
N GLY A 61 -13.85 -2.02 -1.32
CA GLY A 61 -14.88 -1.53 -0.43
C GLY A 61 -16.21 -1.29 -1.15
N SER A 62 -16.17 -0.86 -2.42
CA SER A 62 -17.37 -0.64 -3.23
C SER A 62 -18.13 -1.93 -3.54
N ASN A 63 -17.42 -3.04 -3.75
CA ASN A 63 -18.02 -4.36 -3.90
C ASN A 63 -18.55 -4.91 -2.56
N ILE A 64 -17.73 -4.84 -1.52
CA ILE A 64 -18.04 -5.44 -0.21
C ILE A 64 -19.20 -4.76 0.49
N LEU A 65 -19.38 -3.45 0.30
CA LEU A 65 -20.53 -2.70 0.82
C LEU A 65 -21.86 -3.41 0.58
N HIS A 66 -22.01 -4.11 -0.54
CA HIS A 66 -23.25 -4.76 -0.95
C HIS A 66 -23.35 -6.25 -0.60
N TRP A 67 -22.37 -6.84 0.10
CA TRP A 67 -22.38 -8.28 0.39
C TRP A 67 -23.51 -8.71 1.31
N ARG A 68 -24.00 -7.81 2.17
CA ARG A 68 -25.13 -8.06 3.06
C ARG A 68 -26.42 -7.69 2.37
N GLU A 69 -27.09 -8.70 1.80
CA GLU A 69 -28.43 -8.57 1.19
C GLU A 69 -28.51 -7.55 0.04
N GLY A 70 -27.38 -7.17 -0.57
CA GLY A 70 -27.32 -6.15 -1.62
C GLY A 70 -27.43 -4.70 -1.13
N ILE A 71 -27.60 -4.49 0.18
CA ILE A 71 -27.78 -3.16 0.78
C ILE A 71 -26.40 -2.59 1.10
N PRO A 72 -26.06 -1.37 0.63
CA PRO A 72 -24.80 -0.74 0.98
C PRO A 72 -24.70 -0.47 2.49
N ASP A 73 -23.79 -1.18 3.15
CA ASP A 73 -23.56 -1.07 4.59
C ASP A 73 -22.07 -1.07 4.92
N ILE A 74 -21.59 0.03 5.51
CA ILE A 74 -20.19 0.19 5.92
C ILE A 74 -19.78 -0.80 7.02
N ALA A 75 -20.72 -1.28 7.83
CA ALA A 75 -20.45 -2.30 8.84
C ALA A 75 -19.97 -3.61 8.21
N THR A 76 -20.48 -3.93 7.00
CA THR A 76 -20.02 -5.09 6.24
C THR A 76 -18.55 -5.00 5.87
N VAL A 77 -18.09 -3.83 5.40
CA VAL A 77 -16.67 -3.61 5.09
C VAL A 77 -15.82 -3.69 6.36
N ARG A 78 -16.31 -3.15 7.48
CA ARG A 78 -15.63 -3.22 8.77
C ARG A 78 -15.46 -4.67 9.25
N GLU A 79 -16.48 -5.51 9.15
CA GLU A 79 -16.38 -6.93 9.52
C GLU A 79 -15.34 -7.67 8.68
N VAL A 80 -15.23 -7.35 7.38
CA VAL A 80 -14.16 -7.91 6.52
C VAL A 80 -12.79 -7.43 6.96
N VAL A 81 -12.62 -6.13 7.23
CA VAL A 81 -11.37 -5.56 7.75
C VAL A 81 -10.94 -6.24 9.05
N ASP A 82 -11.87 -6.45 9.97
CA ASP A 82 -11.63 -7.12 11.25
C ASP A 82 -11.22 -8.58 11.03
N ALA A 83 -11.90 -9.31 10.13
CA ALA A 83 -11.58 -10.70 9.79
C ALA A 83 -10.19 -10.86 9.13
N LEU A 84 -9.82 -9.94 8.23
CA LEU A 84 -8.50 -9.93 7.60
C LEU A 84 -7.40 -9.64 8.64
N THR A 85 -7.64 -8.66 9.51
CA THR A 85 -6.71 -8.32 10.59
C THR A 85 -6.54 -9.49 11.55
N ALA A 86 -7.62 -10.17 11.93
CA ALA A 86 -7.59 -11.37 12.77
C ALA A 86 -6.84 -12.54 12.11
N SER A 87 -6.81 -12.59 10.79
CA SER A 87 -6.07 -13.58 9.99
C SER A 87 -4.59 -13.20 9.78
N GLY A 88 -4.13 -12.10 10.36
CA GLY A 88 -2.73 -11.63 10.25
C GLY A 88 -2.41 -10.88 8.96
N LEU A 89 -3.42 -10.43 8.21
CA LEU A 89 -3.27 -9.60 7.03
C LEU A 89 -3.31 -8.12 7.40
N THR A 90 -2.69 -7.28 6.57
CA THR A 90 -2.81 -5.82 6.67
C THR A 90 -3.86 -5.33 5.66
N PRO A 91 -5.08 -4.97 6.10
CA PRO A 91 -6.11 -4.50 5.18
C PRO A 91 -5.84 -3.07 4.71
N GLY A 92 -6.00 -2.84 3.41
CA GLY A 92 -6.16 -1.53 2.79
C GLY A 92 -7.45 -1.50 1.98
N VAL A 93 -8.26 -0.45 2.08
CA VAL A 93 -9.60 -0.39 1.48
C VAL A 93 -9.64 0.68 0.41
N VAL A 94 -10.13 0.31 -0.77
CA VAL A 94 -10.37 1.23 -1.89
C VAL A 94 -11.87 1.36 -2.13
N PHE A 95 -12.34 2.59 -2.26
CA PHE A 95 -13.74 2.90 -2.55
C PHE A 95 -13.88 3.71 -3.84
N ASP A 96 -15.04 3.60 -4.48
CA ASP A 96 -15.49 4.55 -5.50
C ASP A 96 -15.81 5.94 -4.89
N ALA A 97 -15.85 6.96 -5.75
CA ALA A 97 -16.14 8.34 -5.36
C ALA A 97 -17.54 8.55 -4.74
N ASN A 98 -18.46 7.60 -4.92
CA ASN A 98 -19.86 7.69 -4.53
C ASN A 98 -20.17 6.98 -3.19
N VAL A 99 -19.19 6.31 -2.57
CA VAL A 99 -19.39 5.55 -1.32
C VAL A 99 -20.12 6.35 -0.26
N GLY A 100 -19.73 7.60 -0.02
CA GLY A 100 -20.34 8.45 1.01
C GLY A 100 -21.84 8.65 0.78
N TYR A 101 -22.25 8.84 -0.48
CA TYR A 101 -23.65 9.00 -0.85
C TYR A 101 -24.42 7.69 -0.70
N LYS A 102 -23.79 6.54 -0.96
CA LYS A 102 -24.40 5.21 -0.77
C LYS A 102 -24.73 4.91 0.70
N ILE A 103 -23.91 5.39 1.66
CA ILE A 103 -24.05 5.04 3.08
C ILE A 103 -24.62 6.16 3.96
N SER A 104 -24.59 7.42 3.50
CA SER A 104 -24.94 8.57 4.37
C SER A 104 -25.51 9.79 3.65
N ASP A 105 -25.87 9.64 2.37
CA ASP A 105 -26.41 10.71 1.50
C ASP A 105 -25.56 11.99 1.46
N ARG A 106 -24.24 11.86 1.70
CA ARG A 106 -23.29 12.98 1.62
C ARG A 106 -21.92 12.52 1.17
N TYR A 107 -21.12 13.44 0.66
CA TYR A 107 -19.71 13.15 0.37
C TYR A 107 -18.94 12.78 1.63
N MET A 108 -18.07 11.77 1.53
CA MET A 108 -17.14 11.35 2.58
C MET A 108 -15.75 11.20 1.97
N ASN A 109 -14.74 11.74 2.66
CA ASN A 109 -13.34 11.59 2.28
C ASN A 109 -12.69 10.37 2.98
N ASP A 110 -11.48 10.04 2.54
CA ASP A 110 -10.64 8.95 3.04
C ASP A 110 -10.54 8.96 4.57
N LYS A 111 -10.33 10.13 5.17
CA LYS A 111 -10.22 10.29 6.62
C LYS A 111 -11.51 9.90 7.35
N THR A 112 -12.67 10.26 6.81
CA THR A 112 -13.97 9.95 7.40
C THR A 112 -14.23 8.45 7.33
N LEU A 113 -13.95 7.83 6.18
CA LEU A 113 -14.12 6.39 5.98
C LEU A 113 -13.13 5.57 6.82
N ALA A 114 -11.87 6.01 6.90
CA ALA A 114 -10.86 5.41 7.77
C ALA A 114 -11.32 5.38 9.24
N SER A 115 -11.91 6.47 9.72
CA SER A 115 -12.47 6.52 11.08
C SER A 115 -13.65 5.56 11.28
N LEU A 116 -14.49 5.33 10.27
CA LEU A 116 -15.61 4.38 10.35
C LEU A 116 -15.13 2.93 10.37
N LEU A 117 -14.08 2.64 9.61
CA LEU A 117 -13.46 1.32 9.48
C LEU A 117 -12.47 0.98 10.60
N GLY A 118 -12.05 1.98 11.39
CA GLY A 118 -11.02 1.77 12.42
C GLY A 118 -9.61 1.59 11.83
N LEU A 119 -9.37 2.10 10.62
CA LEU A 119 -8.10 1.97 9.91
C LEU A 119 -7.28 3.27 9.94
N PRO A 120 -5.94 3.17 9.77
CA PRO A 120 -5.11 4.32 9.45
C PRO A 120 -5.59 5.01 8.17
N VAL A 121 -5.45 6.34 8.10
CA VAL A 121 -5.91 7.11 6.92
C VAL A 121 -5.17 6.71 5.65
N ASP A 122 -3.90 6.33 5.75
CA ASP A 122 -3.06 5.84 4.67
C ASP A 122 -3.42 4.41 4.18
N HIS A 123 -4.36 3.74 4.86
CA HIS A 123 -4.89 2.44 4.46
C HIS A 123 -6.26 2.55 3.77
N VAL A 124 -6.81 3.77 3.61
CA VAL A 124 -8.10 3.98 2.95
C VAL A 124 -7.95 4.98 1.84
N MET A 125 -8.49 4.66 0.68
CA MET A 125 -8.43 5.52 -0.50
C MET A 125 -9.78 5.58 -1.20
N VAL A 126 -10.22 6.79 -1.54
CA VAL A 126 -11.39 7.02 -2.38
C VAL A 126 -10.92 7.41 -3.78
N ALA A 127 -11.40 6.69 -4.79
CA ALA A 127 -11.13 7.00 -6.18
C ALA A 127 -11.62 8.43 -6.53
N PRO A 128 -10.88 9.18 -7.35
CA PRO A 128 -11.34 10.47 -7.84
C PRO A 128 -12.72 10.40 -8.52
N LYS A 129 -13.45 11.52 -8.49
CA LYS A 129 -14.74 11.58 -9.18
C LYS A 129 -14.55 11.40 -10.69
N GLY A 130 -15.33 10.49 -11.27
CA GLY A 130 -15.29 10.20 -12.71
C GLY A 130 -14.23 9.18 -13.12
N THR A 131 -13.49 8.60 -12.17
CA THR A 131 -12.59 7.47 -12.43
C THR A 131 -13.18 6.17 -11.85
N PRO A 132 -13.15 5.05 -12.58
CA PRO A 132 -13.51 3.75 -12.03
C PRO A 132 -12.61 3.37 -10.84
N ALA A 133 -13.16 2.68 -9.84
CA ALA A 133 -12.38 2.20 -8.69
C ALA A 133 -11.57 0.94 -9.00
N ASP A 134 -12.03 0.12 -9.95
CA ASP A 134 -11.43 -1.17 -10.27
C ASP A 134 -9.95 -1.08 -10.69
N PRO A 135 -9.53 -0.17 -11.60
CA PRO A 135 -8.11 -0.01 -11.93
C PRO A 135 -7.29 0.40 -10.71
N LEU A 136 -7.88 1.16 -9.81
CA LEU A 136 -7.21 1.63 -8.60
C LEU A 136 -7.01 0.47 -7.61
N VAL A 137 -8.01 -0.39 -7.42
CA VAL A 137 -7.89 -1.64 -6.64
C VAL A 137 -6.75 -2.50 -7.20
N LEU A 138 -6.75 -2.73 -8.52
CA LEU A 138 -5.76 -3.57 -9.19
C LEU A 138 -4.35 -2.96 -9.14
N GLN A 139 -4.23 -1.64 -9.31
CA GLN A 139 -2.97 -0.93 -9.21
C GLN A 139 -2.39 -1.00 -7.79
N VAL A 140 -3.19 -0.75 -6.76
CA VAL A 140 -2.74 -0.87 -5.37
C VAL A 140 -2.32 -2.31 -5.05
N ALA A 141 -3.09 -3.30 -5.53
CA ALA A 141 -2.74 -4.70 -5.35
C ALA A 141 -1.41 -5.05 -6.02
N ARG A 142 -1.15 -4.53 -7.22
CA ARG A 142 0.14 -4.65 -7.91
C ARG A 142 1.27 -4.01 -7.11
N ASP A 143 1.10 -2.77 -6.70
CA ASP A 143 2.13 -1.96 -6.04
C ASP A 143 2.51 -2.52 -4.66
N LEU A 144 1.53 -3.01 -3.90
CA LEU A 144 1.72 -3.59 -2.56
C LEU A 144 1.95 -5.10 -2.60
N SER A 145 1.88 -5.73 -3.78
CA SER A 145 1.88 -7.19 -3.91
C SER A 145 0.82 -7.86 -3.02
N ALA A 146 -0.36 -7.24 -2.92
CA ALA A 146 -1.42 -7.60 -2.00
C ALA A 146 -2.35 -8.69 -2.55
N THR A 147 -3.00 -9.43 -1.65
CA THR A 147 -4.16 -10.28 -1.96
C THR A 147 -5.38 -9.39 -2.19
N ILE A 148 -6.22 -9.72 -3.18
CA ILE A 148 -7.40 -8.90 -3.49
C ILE A 148 -8.64 -9.55 -2.88
N VAL A 149 -9.42 -8.78 -2.11
CA VAL A 149 -10.68 -9.24 -1.51
C VAL A 149 -11.83 -8.57 -2.25
N THR A 150 -12.51 -9.34 -3.09
CA THR A 150 -13.65 -8.90 -3.90
C THR A 150 -14.41 -10.10 -4.47
N ASN A 151 -15.67 -9.90 -4.83
CA ASN A 151 -16.43 -10.84 -5.66
C ASN A 151 -16.44 -10.46 -7.15
N ASP A 152 -15.86 -9.31 -7.52
CA ASP A 152 -15.70 -8.92 -8.92
C ASP A 152 -14.59 -9.73 -9.60
N ARG A 153 -14.75 -9.95 -10.90
CA ARG A 153 -13.75 -10.60 -11.76
C ARG A 153 -12.94 -9.61 -12.60
N PHE A 154 -13.24 -8.32 -12.53
CA PHE A 154 -12.55 -7.25 -13.25
C PHE A 154 -12.41 -7.52 -14.76
N ARG A 155 -13.48 -8.02 -15.40
CA ARG A 155 -13.42 -8.51 -16.79
C ARG A 155 -12.91 -7.46 -17.78
N ASP A 156 -13.26 -6.20 -17.54
CA ASP A 156 -12.89 -5.08 -18.40
C ASP A 156 -11.41 -4.69 -18.29
N TRP A 157 -10.70 -5.21 -17.28
CA TRP A 157 -9.32 -4.85 -16.94
C TRP A 157 -8.35 -6.04 -17.06
N VAL A 158 -8.82 -7.20 -17.52
CA VAL A 158 -8.01 -8.43 -17.59
C VAL A 158 -6.79 -8.25 -18.48
N ASP A 159 -6.94 -7.58 -19.62
CA ASP A 159 -5.85 -7.40 -20.58
C ASP A 159 -4.72 -6.53 -19.97
N ASP A 160 -5.09 -5.48 -19.23
CA ASP A 160 -4.16 -4.52 -18.62
C ASP A 160 -3.54 -4.99 -17.30
N TYR A 161 -4.22 -5.91 -16.59
CA TYR A 161 -3.84 -6.40 -15.25
C TYR A 161 -3.75 -7.93 -15.15
N SER A 162 -3.49 -8.60 -16.27
CA SER A 162 -3.36 -10.07 -16.32
C SER A 162 -2.30 -10.61 -15.37
N ASP A 163 -1.19 -9.89 -15.17
CA ASP A 163 -0.13 -10.20 -14.20
C ASP A 163 -0.66 -10.24 -12.76
N VAL A 164 -1.52 -9.30 -12.37
CA VAL A 164 -2.09 -9.23 -11.01
C VAL A 164 -3.11 -10.35 -10.82
N LEU A 165 -4.03 -10.50 -11.77
CA LEU A 165 -5.13 -11.46 -11.69
C LEU A 165 -4.67 -12.92 -11.78
N GLN A 166 -3.52 -13.18 -12.40
CA GLN A 166 -2.94 -14.53 -12.47
C GLN A 166 -1.97 -14.83 -11.32
N ALA A 167 -1.25 -13.83 -10.82
CA ALA A 167 -0.21 -14.04 -9.80
C ALA A 167 -0.73 -14.01 -8.36
N LYS A 168 -1.95 -13.51 -8.12
CA LYS A 168 -2.50 -13.32 -6.77
C LYS A 168 -3.86 -13.97 -6.62
N GLU A 169 -4.13 -14.42 -5.39
CA GLU A 169 -5.41 -15.02 -5.03
C GLU A 169 -6.47 -13.92 -4.92
N LEU A 170 -7.57 -14.11 -5.65
CA LEU A 170 -8.81 -13.38 -5.45
C LEU A 170 -9.55 -14.07 -4.31
N VAL A 171 -9.55 -13.44 -3.14
CA VAL A 171 -10.30 -13.91 -1.98
C VAL A 171 -11.75 -13.47 -2.14
N GLN A 172 -12.60 -14.46 -2.35
CA GLN A 172 -14.04 -14.28 -2.39
C GLN A 172 -14.63 -14.37 -0.99
N GLY A 173 -15.84 -13.84 -0.83
CA GLY A 173 -16.54 -13.92 0.44
C GLY A 173 -18.00 -13.53 0.34
N GLY A 174 -18.64 -13.44 1.50
CA GLY A 174 -20.02 -12.98 1.59
C GLY A 174 -20.65 -13.36 2.92
N TYR A 175 -21.98 -13.34 2.95
CA TYR A 175 -22.74 -13.71 4.14
C TYR A 175 -23.49 -15.02 3.90
N ARG A 176 -23.44 -15.89 4.91
CA ARG A 176 -24.25 -17.11 4.97
C ARG A 176 -24.84 -17.24 6.37
N ASN A 177 -26.16 -17.30 6.46
CA ASN A 177 -26.89 -17.34 7.74
C ASN A 177 -26.50 -16.21 8.71
N GLY A 178 -26.24 -15.01 8.18
CA GLY A 178 -25.83 -13.84 8.98
C GLY A 178 -24.36 -13.82 9.42
N ALA A 179 -23.57 -14.85 9.09
CA ALA A 179 -22.13 -14.89 9.37
C ALA A 179 -21.33 -14.57 8.11
N LEU A 180 -20.30 -13.73 8.27
CA LEU A 180 -19.29 -13.48 7.25
C LEU A 180 -18.46 -14.74 7.02
N TRP A 181 -18.21 -15.07 5.75
CA TRP A 181 -17.22 -16.06 5.34
C TRP A 181 -16.28 -15.45 4.29
N LEU A 182 -15.01 -15.82 4.36
CA LEU A 182 -13.96 -15.45 3.41
C LEU A 182 -13.22 -16.72 2.97
N ALA A 183 -12.86 -16.82 1.70
CA ALA A 183 -12.04 -17.90 1.16
C ALA A 183 -10.54 -17.58 1.32
N LEU A 184 -10.10 -17.45 2.58
CA LEU A 184 -8.70 -17.21 2.99
C LEU A 184 -7.91 -18.52 3.10
#